data_AF-A0AAN7DBN8-F1
#
_entry.id   AF-A0AAN7DBN8-F1
#
_cell.length_a   1.000
_cell.length_b   1.000
_cell.length_c   1.000
_cell.angle_alpha   90.00
_cell.angle_beta   90.00
_cell.angle_gamma   90.00
#
_symmetry.space_group_name_H-M   'P 1'
#
loop_
_entity.id
_entity.type
_entity.pdbx_description
1 polymer ?
#
loop_
_entity_poly.entity_id
_entity_poly.type
_entity_poly.pdbx_seq_one_letter_code
_entity_poly.pdbx_strand_id
1 'polypeptide(L)'
;MISNSLLLSRLWHLLRVVVVPDKWLEEIQRVVRQYIVSFWPTVAWDSLCLPRKHGGIGLVDIKKQHLALHLIYVKRLLRPRSPADFLTPWLMYTFHVYSGHATVLPLLLYPRTCWPRVRKCPHLEHLARLLTRLPPLTLTPEWPSWWLLDLPWLQVCSLSPTATLPLTRNSDKLPPHALIASLLSVLPNSHILVCVRPRDTAALQHLFNALCPIEGPPVWVVPAPLRSVMAFTAPERTALLESSTTPSPPTASFSHWFITTGPRSKATVDKITLGALRRSWHPSFDMLRRPAHPPGYRPPHLLLPPHLWRDFWSLCLPPKAFTPWWRLLHGHLSVQVRLHSMNRVKYPSPLCKMCHEATEDEYHMVIGCSMKSLFWYEFVSHLGLADLFPTDEAIWIGLTTLHGQDNNPLDISILELLGAAFSSIWQHHWGCTIDGKSWITRAVFSSFLEDHSKLISSFLDM
;
A
#
# COMPACT_ATOMS: atom_id res chain seq x y z
N MET A 1 10.06 16.59 -0.83
CA MET A 1 8.78 17.26 -1.15
C MET A 1 8.34 18.05 0.06
N ILE A 2 8.08 19.34 -0.13
CA ILE A 2 7.72 20.31 0.91
C ILE A 2 6.59 19.79 1.81
N SER A 3 5.55 19.16 1.24
CA SER A 3 4.42 18.64 2.03
C SER A 3 4.83 17.54 3.02
N ASN A 4 5.72 16.62 2.63
CA ASN A 4 6.20 15.56 3.53
C ASN A 4 7.09 16.12 4.65
N SER A 5 7.94 17.10 4.34
CA SER A 5 8.96 17.62 5.26
C SER A 5 8.45 18.76 6.15
N LEU A 6 7.56 19.61 5.65
CA LEU A 6 7.06 20.78 6.39
C LEU A 6 5.67 20.55 6.99
N LEU A 7 4.71 20.07 6.20
CA LEU A 7 3.32 19.93 6.67
C LEU A 7 3.14 18.67 7.51
N LEU A 8 3.63 17.54 7.00
CA LEU A 8 3.33 16.23 7.59
C LEU A 8 4.34 15.80 8.68
N SER A 9 5.52 16.40 8.74
CA SER A 9 6.55 16.00 9.71
C SER A 9 6.08 16.11 11.16
N ARG A 10 5.47 17.24 11.53
CA ARG A 10 4.88 17.45 12.87
C ARG A 10 3.74 16.48 13.16
N LEU A 11 2.92 16.18 12.16
CA LEU A 11 1.83 15.22 12.28
C LEU A 11 2.34 13.82 12.65
N TRP A 12 3.49 13.40 12.14
CA TRP A 12 4.08 12.10 12.47
C TRP A 12 4.49 11.96 13.93
N HIS A 13 4.94 13.04 14.57
CA HIS A 13 5.26 13.03 15.99
C HIS A 13 4.00 12.79 16.85
N LEU A 14 2.90 13.45 16.49
CA LEU A 14 1.61 13.26 17.16
C LEU A 14 1.05 11.86 16.94
N LEU A 15 0.94 11.43 15.67
CA LEU A 15 0.32 10.16 15.29
C LEU A 15 1.08 8.92 15.78
N ARG A 16 2.35 9.09 16.14
CA ARG A 16 3.15 8.01 16.73
C ARG A 16 2.67 7.63 18.14
N VAL A 17 2.11 8.58 18.88
CA VAL A 17 1.71 8.39 20.29
C VAL A 17 0.19 8.49 20.46
N VAL A 18 -0.52 9.14 19.53
CA VAL A 18 -1.96 9.35 19.61
C VAL A 18 -2.69 8.55 18.53
N VAL A 19 -3.71 7.80 18.95
CA VAL A 19 -4.70 7.22 18.03
C VAL A 19 -5.80 8.25 17.82
N VAL A 20 -5.98 8.67 16.57
CA VAL A 20 -6.98 9.67 16.17
C VAL A 20 -8.09 9.01 15.34
N PRO A 21 -9.30 9.59 15.28
CA PRO A 21 -10.38 9.08 14.44
C PRO A 21 -10.08 9.18 12.94
N ASP A 22 -10.60 8.22 12.15
CA ASP A 22 -10.43 8.19 10.69
C ASP A 22 -10.98 9.46 10.01
N LYS A 23 -12.08 10.01 10.52
CA LYS A 23 -12.67 11.27 10.03
C LYS A 23 -11.70 12.45 10.12
N TRP A 24 -10.95 12.55 11.22
CA TRP A 24 -9.97 13.62 11.40
C TRP A 24 -8.81 13.48 10.41
N LEU A 25 -8.37 12.24 10.13
CA LEU A 25 -7.36 11.98 9.10
C LEU A 25 -7.84 12.36 7.70
N GLU A 26 -9.13 12.14 7.39
CA GLU A 26 -9.74 12.55 6.13
C GLU A 26 -9.78 14.07 5.96
N GLU A 27 -10.08 14.80 7.04
CA GLU A 27 -10.05 16.26 7.05
C GLU A 27 -8.63 16.79 6.77
N ILE A 28 -7.61 16.23 7.41
CA ILE A 28 -6.22 16.59 7.13
C ILE A 28 -5.85 16.24 5.69
N GLN A 29 -6.20 15.03 5.23
CA GLN A 29 -5.92 14.60 3.87
C GLN A 29 -6.54 15.57 2.84
N ARG A 30 -7.75 16.06 3.11
CA ARG A 30 -8.41 17.08 2.26
C ARG A 30 -7.63 18.38 2.21
N VAL A 31 -7.15 18.90 3.35
CA VAL A 31 -6.34 20.12 3.41
C VAL A 31 -5.02 19.94 2.65
N VAL A 32 -4.32 18.83 2.87
CA VAL A 32 -3.07 18.51 2.17
C VAL A 32 -3.31 18.37 0.66
N ARG A 33 -4.43 17.74 0.26
CA ARG A 33 -4.81 17.61 -1.14
C ARG A 33 -5.05 18.98 -1.79
N GLN A 34 -5.80 19.87 -1.13
CA GLN A 34 -6.05 21.22 -1.64
C GLN A 34 -4.76 22.03 -1.83
N TYR A 35 -3.78 21.84 -0.94
CA TYR A 35 -2.46 22.48 -1.07
C TYR A 35 -1.64 21.95 -2.25
N ILE A 36 -1.64 20.63 -2.48
CA ILE A 36 -0.81 19.98 -3.51
C ILE A 36 -1.44 20.08 -4.90
N VAL A 37 -2.74 19.84 -5.00
CA VAL A 37 -3.51 19.82 -6.24
C VAL A 37 -4.61 20.87 -6.16
N SER A 38 -4.23 22.12 -6.38
CA SER A 38 -5.13 23.28 -6.45
C SER A 38 -5.88 23.40 -7.80
N PHE A 39 -5.76 22.39 -8.66
CA PHE A 39 -6.36 22.36 -9.99
C PHE A 39 -7.40 21.24 -10.14
N TRP A 40 -8.20 21.32 -11.19
CA TRP A 40 -9.22 20.34 -11.52
C TRP A 40 -9.16 19.96 -13.01
N PRO A 41 -9.43 18.70 -13.40
CA PRO A 41 -9.65 17.51 -12.57
C PRO A 41 -8.41 17.14 -11.74
N THR A 42 -8.62 16.65 -10.53
CA THR A 42 -7.51 16.25 -9.64
C THR A 42 -7.04 14.83 -9.95
N VAL A 43 -5.74 14.59 -9.82
CA VAL A 43 -5.14 13.26 -9.84
C VAL A 43 -5.56 12.46 -8.59
N ALA A 44 -5.73 11.15 -8.72
CA ALA A 44 -6.09 10.27 -7.62
C ALA A 44 -5.05 10.30 -6.47
N TRP A 45 -5.50 10.12 -5.23
CA TRP A 45 -4.62 10.22 -4.06
C TRP A 45 -3.53 9.14 -4.05
N ASP A 46 -3.87 7.90 -4.41
CA ASP A 46 -2.89 6.81 -4.51
C ASP A 46 -1.83 7.13 -5.59
N SER A 47 -2.21 7.71 -6.73
CA SER A 47 -1.26 8.16 -7.76
C SER A 47 -0.31 9.24 -7.24
N LEU A 48 -0.77 10.17 -6.39
CA LEU A 48 0.10 11.14 -5.72
C LEU A 48 1.09 10.45 -4.75
N CYS A 49 0.64 9.38 -4.09
CA CYS A 49 1.44 8.62 -3.15
C CYS A 49 2.47 7.70 -3.80
N LEU A 50 2.39 7.48 -5.12
CA LEU A 50 3.39 6.73 -5.85
C LEU A 50 4.76 7.43 -5.79
N PRO A 51 5.88 6.67 -5.81
CA PRO A 51 7.20 7.25 -5.99
C PRO A 51 7.33 8.00 -7.32
N ARG A 52 8.24 8.98 -7.37
CA ARG A 52 8.60 9.73 -8.59
C ARG A 52 8.92 8.85 -9.79
N LYS A 53 9.63 7.76 -9.56
CA LYS A 53 9.96 6.76 -10.59
C LYS A 53 8.75 6.00 -11.19
N HIS A 54 7.55 6.25 -10.71
CA HIS A 54 6.30 5.71 -11.29
C HIS A 54 5.28 6.85 -11.50
N GLY A 55 5.76 8.08 -11.68
CA GLY A 55 4.95 9.25 -11.97
C GLY A 55 4.29 9.92 -10.78
N GLY A 56 4.30 9.35 -9.59
CA GLY A 56 3.75 10.03 -8.41
C GLY A 56 4.67 11.12 -7.88
N ILE A 57 4.18 11.90 -6.92
CA ILE A 57 4.99 12.95 -6.29
C ILE A 57 5.77 12.42 -5.07
N GLY A 58 5.49 11.19 -4.63
CA GLY A 58 6.08 10.56 -3.44
C GLY A 58 5.39 10.98 -2.14
N LEU A 59 4.10 11.29 -2.20
CA LEU A 59 3.34 11.75 -1.03
C LEU A 59 3.18 10.61 -0.04
N VAL A 60 3.31 10.91 1.24
CA VAL A 60 3.02 9.92 2.28
C VAL A 60 1.52 9.84 2.50
N ASP A 61 0.95 8.67 2.23
CA ASP A 61 -0.42 8.35 2.63
C ASP A 61 -0.57 8.43 4.16
N ILE A 62 -1.43 9.35 4.61
CA ILE A 62 -1.59 9.72 6.02
C ILE A 62 -2.19 8.55 6.82
N LYS A 63 -3.22 7.89 6.28
CA LYS A 63 -3.88 6.76 6.95
C LYS A 63 -2.95 5.55 7.05
N LYS A 64 -2.25 5.22 5.95
CA LYS A 64 -1.25 4.14 5.94
C LYS A 64 -0.08 4.47 6.87
N GLN A 65 0.37 5.73 6.94
CA GLN A 65 1.43 6.15 7.86
C GLN A 65 1.00 6.10 9.32
N HIS A 66 -0.22 6.54 9.65
CA HIS A 66 -0.77 6.45 11.00
C HIS A 66 -0.77 5.01 11.52
N LEU A 67 -1.20 4.07 10.68
CA LEU A 67 -1.17 2.65 11.02
C LEU A 67 0.27 2.12 11.14
N ALA A 68 1.13 2.45 10.16
CA ALA A 68 2.52 1.97 10.13
C ALA A 68 3.35 2.46 11.31
N LEU A 69 3.12 3.68 11.82
CA LEU A 69 3.89 4.24 12.95
C LEU A 69 3.84 3.37 14.20
N HIS A 70 2.74 2.65 14.40
CA HIS A 70 2.53 1.76 15.56
C HIS A 70 3.21 0.39 15.39
N LEU A 71 3.84 0.14 14.24
CA LEU A 71 4.73 -1.02 14.04
C LEU A 71 5.84 -1.07 15.10
N ILE A 72 6.26 0.07 15.65
CA ILE A 72 7.25 0.10 16.73
C ILE A 72 6.82 -0.73 17.95
N TYR A 73 5.52 -0.78 18.27
CA TYR A 73 5.00 -1.57 19.37
C TYR A 73 5.02 -3.07 19.06
N VAL A 74 4.64 -3.45 17.83
CA VAL A 74 4.80 -4.84 17.35
C VAL A 74 6.27 -5.24 17.45
N LYS A 75 7.19 -4.44 16.92
CA LYS A 75 8.64 -4.73 16.97
C LYS A 75 9.19 -4.89 18.38
N ARG A 76 8.65 -4.16 19.36
CA ARG A 76 9.01 -4.33 20.77
C ARG A 76 8.53 -5.68 21.31
N LEU A 77 7.29 -6.07 21.01
CA LEU A 77 6.73 -7.37 21.39
C LEU A 77 7.49 -8.57 20.78
N LEU A 78 8.13 -8.39 19.62
CA LEU A 78 8.89 -9.46 18.94
C LEU A 78 10.35 -9.59 19.41
N ARG A 79 10.87 -8.63 20.18
CA ARG A 79 12.28 -8.61 20.59
C ARG A 79 12.45 -9.14 22.01
N PRO A 80 13.62 -9.70 22.36
CA PRO A 80 13.95 -10.00 23.75
C PRO A 80 13.76 -8.76 24.63
N ARG A 81 13.14 -8.96 25.79
CA ARG A 81 12.83 -7.87 26.71
C ARG A 81 14.12 -7.22 27.21
N SER A 82 14.25 -5.91 26.99
CA SER A 82 15.30 -5.11 27.59
C SER A 82 14.88 -4.68 29.01
N PRO A 83 15.80 -4.60 29.99
CA PRO A 83 15.51 -4.04 31.31
C PRO A 83 14.96 -2.61 31.27
N ALA A 84 15.33 -1.83 30.24
CA ALA A 84 14.86 -0.45 30.05
C ALA A 84 13.48 -0.35 29.36
N ASP A 85 12.88 -1.47 28.96
CA ASP A 85 11.59 -1.47 28.27
C ASP A 85 10.40 -1.50 29.24
N PHE A 86 9.91 -0.32 29.58
CA PHE A 86 8.73 -0.15 30.43
C PHE A 86 7.40 -0.30 29.66
N LEU A 87 7.41 -0.16 28.33
CA LEU A 87 6.18 -0.14 27.53
C LEU A 87 5.65 -1.54 27.23
N THR A 88 6.52 -2.50 26.91
CA THR A 88 6.11 -3.88 26.63
C THR A 88 5.32 -4.51 27.80
N PRO A 89 5.76 -4.39 29.06
CA PRO A 89 5.00 -4.90 30.21
C PRO A 89 3.62 -4.24 30.34
N TRP A 90 3.54 -2.93 30.11
CA TRP A 90 2.29 -2.19 30.11
C TRP A 90 1.33 -2.64 29.00
N LEU A 91 1.84 -2.87 27.79
CA LEU A 91 1.05 -3.40 26.68
C LEU A 91 0.53 -4.81 26.98
N MET A 92 1.38 -5.69 27.51
CA MET A 92 0.98 -7.05 27.91
C MET A 92 -0.06 -7.02 29.02
N TYR A 93 0.14 -6.20 30.05
CA TYR A 93 -0.81 -6.03 31.16
C TYR A 93 -2.15 -5.48 30.66
N THR A 94 -2.13 -4.44 29.84
CA THR A 94 -3.36 -3.87 29.25
C THR A 94 -4.06 -4.92 28.40
N PHE A 95 -3.34 -5.65 27.55
CA PHE A 95 -3.92 -6.73 26.77
C PHE A 95 -4.56 -7.80 27.66
N HIS A 96 -3.89 -8.20 28.74
CA HIS A 96 -4.42 -9.16 29.71
C HIS A 96 -5.75 -8.67 30.33
N VAL A 97 -5.78 -7.43 30.82
CA VAL A 97 -6.99 -6.83 31.44
C VAL A 97 -8.18 -6.83 30.48
N TYR A 98 -7.97 -6.50 29.20
CA TYR A 98 -9.07 -6.41 28.23
C TYR A 98 -9.46 -7.76 27.62
N SER A 99 -8.53 -8.71 27.50
CA SER A 99 -8.75 -9.94 26.72
C SER A 99 -8.85 -11.21 27.57
N GLY A 100 -8.34 -11.18 28.81
CA GLY A 100 -8.20 -12.32 29.72
C GLY A 100 -6.96 -13.20 29.45
N HIS A 101 -6.23 -12.95 28.36
CA HIS A 101 -5.09 -13.78 27.95
C HIS A 101 -3.79 -13.38 28.68
N ALA A 102 -3.00 -14.36 29.10
CA ALA A 102 -1.74 -14.12 29.82
C ALA A 102 -0.60 -13.64 28.90
N THR A 103 -0.69 -13.95 27.61
CA THR A 103 0.31 -13.65 26.59
C THR A 103 -0.31 -12.85 25.45
N VAL A 104 0.49 -12.11 24.68
CA VAL A 104 0.00 -11.40 23.49
C VAL A 104 -0.10 -12.29 22.25
N LEU A 105 0.27 -13.57 22.34
CA LEU A 105 0.32 -14.47 21.21
C LEU A 105 -1.05 -14.65 20.51
N PRO A 106 -2.19 -14.77 21.24
CA PRO A 106 -3.51 -14.79 20.61
C PRO A 106 -3.79 -13.55 19.74
N LEU A 107 -3.33 -12.37 20.17
CA LEU A 107 -3.47 -11.14 19.38
C LEU A 107 -2.62 -11.16 18.10
N LEU A 108 -1.40 -11.71 18.18
CA LEU A 108 -0.50 -11.79 17.02
C LEU A 108 -1.00 -12.79 15.96
N LEU A 109 -1.52 -13.94 16.38
CA LEU A 109 -2.03 -14.98 15.47
C LEU A 109 -3.45 -14.67 14.97
N TYR A 110 -4.32 -14.22 15.87
CA TYR A 110 -5.76 -14.09 15.61
C TYR A 110 -6.30 -12.69 15.96
N PRO A 111 -5.74 -11.60 15.38
CA PRO A 111 -6.09 -10.23 15.74
C PRO A 111 -7.58 -9.91 15.53
N ARG A 112 -8.23 -10.53 14.53
CA ARG A 112 -9.66 -10.36 14.25
C ARG A 112 -10.54 -10.95 15.35
N THR A 113 -10.13 -12.08 15.92
CA THR A 113 -10.87 -12.74 17.00
C THR A 113 -10.71 -11.98 18.31
N CYS A 114 -9.52 -11.43 18.59
CA CYS A 114 -9.29 -10.60 19.78
C CYS A 114 -9.97 -9.22 19.70
N TRP A 115 -10.28 -8.74 18.49
CA TRP A 115 -10.81 -7.41 18.23
C TRP A 115 -11.96 -6.97 19.16
N PRO A 116 -13.06 -7.75 19.34
CA PRO A 116 -14.21 -7.27 20.10
C PRO A 116 -13.89 -6.99 21.58
N ARG A 117 -12.86 -7.67 22.12
CA ARG A 117 -12.39 -7.51 23.50
C ARG A 117 -11.51 -6.28 23.65
N VAL A 118 -10.66 -6.01 22.67
CA VAL A 118 -9.66 -4.93 22.76
C VAL A 118 -10.10 -3.59 22.18
N ARG A 119 -11.21 -3.55 21.40
CA ARG A 119 -11.70 -2.32 20.74
C ARG A 119 -12.04 -1.17 21.69
N LYS A 120 -12.26 -1.44 22.98
CA LYS A 120 -12.52 -0.40 23.98
C LYS A 120 -11.27 0.43 24.30
N CYS A 121 -10.08 -0.10 24.02
CA CYS A 121 -8.82 0.60 24.15
C CYS A 121 -8.33 1.03 22.75
N PRO A 122 -8.30 2.34 22.43
CA PRO A 122 -7.92 2.83 21.08
C PRO A 122 -6.56 2.32 20.62
N HIS A 123 -5.59 2.21 21.52
CA HIS A 123 -4.25 1.70 21.20
C HIS A 123 -4.23 0.22 20.83
N LEU A 124 -4.94 -0.62 21.60
CA LEU A 124 -5.02 -2.04 21.30
C LEU A 124 -5.88 -2.30 20.05
N GLU A 125 -6.93 -1.51 19.84
CA GLU A 125 -7.70 -1.55 18.59
C GLU A 125 -6.81 -1.22 17.39
N HIS A 126 -6.05 -0.13 17.46
CA HIS A 126 -5.16 0.29 16.38
C HIS A 126 -4.04 -0.73 16.12
N LEU A 127 -3.50 -1.34 17.18
CA LEU A 127 -2.56 -2.45 17.08
C LEU A 127 -3.18 -3.67 16.39
N ALA A 128 -4.42 -4.03 16.76
CA ALA A 128 -5.15 -5.11 16.09
C ALA A 128 -5.39 -4.77 14.60
N ARG A 129 -5.79 -3.54 14.26
CA ARG A 129 -5.92 -3.07 12.86
C ARG A 129 -4.61 -3.27 12.10
N LEU A 130 -3.49 -2.88 12.71
CA LEU A 130 -2.17 -3.03 12.10
C LEU A 130 -1.85 -4.50 11.83
N LEU A 131 -2.04 -5.37 12.83
CA LEU A 131 -1.78 -6.80 12.72
C LEU A 131 -2.63 -7.46 11.62
N THR A 132 -3.89 -7.03 11.44
CA THR A 132 -4.73 -7.53 10.33
C THR A 132 -4.24 -7.12 8.93
N ARG A 133 -3.39 -6.09 8.84
CA ARG A 133 -2.76 -5.64 7.58
C ARG A 133 -1.38 -6.26 7.34
N LEU A 134 -0.81 -6.93 8.33
CA LEU A 134 0.41 -7.71 8.16
C LEU A 134 0.07 -9.10 7.58
N PRO A 135 1.03 -9.79 6.95
CA PRO A 135 0.87 -11.20 6.63
C PRO A 135 0.49 -12.00 7.89
N PRO A 136 -0.36 -13.02 7.80
CA PRO A 136 -0.71 -13.84 8.96
C PRO A 136 0.53 -14.53 9.51
N LEU A 137 0.69 -14.48 10.84
CA LEU A 137 1.73 -15.23 11.53
C LEU A 137 1.34 -16.71 11.58
N THR A 138 2.27 -17.61 11.28
CA THR A 138 2.04 -19.06 11.32
C THR A 138 2.66 -19.68 12.58
N LEU A 139 2.05 -20.76 13.06
CA LEU A 139 2.57 -21.55 14.17
C LEU A 139 3.88 -22.24 13.80
N THR A 140 4.80 -22.36 14.74
CA THR A 140 6.09 -23.07 14.59
C THR A 140 6.37 -23.90 15.85
N PRO A 141 6.95 -25.11 15.71
CA PRO A 141 7.37 -25.92 16.87
C PRO A 141 8.58 -25.32 17.61
N GLU A 142 9.27 -24.33 17.01
CA GLU A 142 10.42 -23.66 17.62
C GLU A 142 10.04 -22.77 18.82
N TRP A 143 8.75 -22.47 19.00
CA TRP A 143 8.30 -21.64 20.11
C TRP A 143 8.27 -22.40 21.42
N PRO A 144 8.57 -21.73 22.55
CA PRO A 144 8.48 -22.36 23.85
C PRO A 144 7.06 -22.85 24.13
N SER A 145 6.92 -24.09 24.57
CA SER A 145 5.60 -24.74 24.73
C SER A 145 4.69 -24.08 25.76
N TRP A 146 5.26 -23.44 26.78
CA TRP A 146 4.50 -22.63 27.74
C TRP A 146 3.79 -21.44 27.09
N TRP A 147 4.32 -20.92 25.98
CA TRP A 147 3.73 -19.80 25.25
C TRP A 147 2.47 -20.21 24.47
N LEU A 148 2.37 -21.49 24.12
CA LEU A 148 1.24 -22.07 23.41
C LEU A 148 0.04 -22.32 24.32
N LEU A 149 0.25 -22.44 25.64
CA LEU A 149 -0.80 -22.76 26.61
C LEU A 149 -1.95 -21.73 26.64
N ASP A 150 -1.64 -20.47 26.34
CA ASP A 150 -2.60 -19.37 26.37
C ASP A 150 -3.43 -19.22 25.08
N LEU A 151 -3.20 -20.09 24.09
CA LEU A 151 -3.96 -20.09 22.86
C LEU A 151 -5.40 -20.61 23.06
N PRO A 152 -6.42 -19.97 22.46
CA PRO A 152 -7.79 -20.47 22.49
C PRO A 152 -7.93 -21.76 21.68
N TRP A 153 -8.51 -22.80 22.27
CA TRP A 153 -8.67 -24.12 21.66
C TRP A 153 -9.40 -24.06 20.31
N LEU A 154 -10.57 -23.41 20.30
CA LEU A 154 -11.45 -23.31 19.12
C LEU A 154 -10.88 -22.45 17.98
N GLN A 155 -9.82 -21.68 18.22
CA GLN A 155 -9.14 -20.91 17.18
C GLN A 155 -7.99 -21.69 16.54
N VAL A 156 -7.44 -22.66 17.26
CA VAL A 156 -6.27 -23.43 16.87
C VAL A 156 -6.67 -24.75 16.21
N CYS A 157 -7.63 -25.45 16.81
CA CYS A 157 -8.02 -26.79 16.40
C CYS A 157 -9.28 -26.74 15.54
N SER A 158 -9.33 -27.58 14.50
CA SER A 158 -10.51 -27.75 13.66
C SER A 158 -11.15 -29.13 13.87
N LEU A 159 -12.42 -29.28 13.51
CA LEU A 159 -13.08 -30.59 13.50
C LEU A 159 -12.64 -31.41 12.29
N SER A 160 -12.45 -32.72 12.49
CA SER A 160 -12.14 -33.65 11.40
C SER A 160 -13.29 -33.71 10.39
N PRO A 161 -13.00 -33.73 9.07
CA PRO A 161 -14.03 -33.86 8.03
C PRO A 161 -14.83 -35.16 8.12
N THR A 162 -14.25 -36.20 8.71
CA THR A 162 -14.86 -37.53 8.89
C THR A 162 -15.66 -37.66 10.18
N ALA A 163 -15.68 -36.63 11.03
CA ALA A 163 -16.50 -36.62 12.22
C ALA A 163 -17.98 -36.59 11.81
N THR A 164 -18.73 -37.62 12.18
CA THR A 164 -20.17 -37.65 11.96
C THR A 164 -20.84 -36.49 12.71
N LEU A 165 -21.96 -36.03 12.17
CA LEU A 165 -22.68 -34.80 12.51
C LEU A 165 -23.36 -34.68 13.90
N PRO A 166 -23.28 -35.58 14.94
CA PRO A 166 -23.91 -35.26 16.23
C PRO A 166 -23.20 -34.15 17.03
N LEU A 167 -22.02 -33.70 16.59
CA LEU A 167 -21.23 -32.67 17.29
C LEU A 167 -21.72 -31.24 17.03
N THR A 168 -22.49 -30.97 15.98
CA THR A 168 -23.00 -29.62 15.69
C THR A 168 -24.06 -29.12 16.68
N ARG A 169 -24.72 -30.03 17.43
CA ARG A 169 -25.61 -29.64 18.55
C ARG A 169 -24.90 -29.49 19.90
N ASN A 170 -23.67 -29.99 20.04
CA ASN A 170 -22.89 -29.95 21.29
C ASN A 170 -21.61 -29.10 21.21
N SER A 171 -21.23 -28.58 20.03
CA SER A 171 -20.22 -27.51 19.91
C SER A 171 -20.60 -26.27 20.72
N ASP A 172 -21.90 -26.08 20.96
CA ASP A 172 -22.46 -25.02 21.81
C ASP A 172 -22.18 -25.24 23.32
N LYS A 173 -21.71 -26.43 23.73
CA LYS A 173 -21.34 -26.74 25.13
C LYS A 173 -19.85 -26.61 25.42
N LEU A 174 -19.01 -26.36 24.40
CA LEU A 174 -17.60 -26.12 24.63
C LEU A 174 -17.42 -24.71 25.21
N PRO A 175 -16.63 -24.55 26.28
CA PRO A 175 -16.38 -23.21 26.81
C PRO A 175 -15.73 -22.38 25.69
N PRO A 176 -16.33 -21.24 25.27
CA PRO A 176 -15.79 -20.42 24.18
C PRO A 176 -14.42 -19.81 24.53
N HIS A 177 -14.00 -19.93 25.80
CA HIS A 177 -12.74 -19.47 26.35
C HIS A 177 -11.79 -20.61 26.76
N ALA A 178 -12.07 -21.86 26.39
CA ALA A 178 -11.17 -22.98 26.68
C ALA A 178 -9.80 -22.71 26.05
N LEU A 179 -8.76 -22.71 26.88
CA LEU A 179 -7.37 -22.52 26.46
C LEU A 179 -6.70 -23.89 26.29
N ILE A 180 -5.57 -23.94 25.59
CA ILE A 180 -4.73 -25.14 25.57
C ILE A 180 -4.35 -25.57 27.01
N ALA A 181 -4.10 -24.59 27.90
CA ALA A 181 -3.86 -24.80 29.33
C ALA A 181 -4.98 -25.57 30.07
N SER A 182 -6.21 -25.58 29.54
CA SER A 182 -7.34 -26.28 30.16
C SER A 182 -7.21 -27.81 30.08
N LEU A 183 -6.35 -28.32 29.18
CA LEU A 183 -6.23 -29.76 28.86
C LEU A 183 -4.80 -30.24 28.75
N LEU A 184 -3.85 -29.32 28.56
CA LEU A 184 -2.45 -29.63 28.35
C LEU A 184 -1.61 -28.84 29.35
N SER A 185 -0.57 -29.45 29.90
CA SER A 185 0.46 -28.79 30.69
C SER A 185 1.84 -29.06 30.10
N VAL A 186 2.81 -28.19 30.41
CA VAL A 186 4.19 -28.42 30.02
C VAL A 186 4.79 -29.46 30.97
N LEU A 187 5.34 -30.53 30.40
CA LEU A 187 6.09 -31.52 31.15
C LEU A 187 7.40 -30.87 31.66
N PRO A 188 7.73 -30.98 32.97
CA PRO A 188 8.90 -30.32 33.55
C PRO A 188 10.20 -30.62 32.79
N ASN A 189 11.06 -29.61 32.65
CA ASN A 189 12.35 -29.69 31.94
C ASN A 189 12.25 -30.14 30.47
N SER A 190 11.08 -30.04 29.86
CA SER A 190 10.87 -30.43 28.47
C SER A 190 10.03 -29.41 27.70
N HIS A 191 9.99 -29.62 26.39
CA HIS A 191 9.15 -28.91 25.45
C HIS A 191 7.80 -29.56 25.19
N ILE A 192 7.47 -30.61 25.93
CA ILE A 192 6.36 -31.47 25.56
C ILE A 192 5.12 -31.02 26.33
N LEU A 193 4.03 -30.79 25.59
CA LEU A 193 2.71 -30.57 26.14
C LEU A 193 2.05 -31.92 26.38
N VAL A 194 1.77 -32.24 27.63
CA VAL A 194 1.16 -33.52 28.03
C VAL A 194 -0.28 -33.31 28.44
N CYS A 195 -1.14 -34.26 28.07
CA CYS A 195 -2.55 -34.19 28.42
C CYS A 195 -2.73 -34.35 29.94
N VAL A 196 -3.48 -33.42 30.54
CA VAL A 196 -3.86 -33.44 31.95
C VAL A 196 -5.34 -33.74 32.00
N ARG A 197 -5.73 -34.75 32.79
CA ARG A 197 -7.14 -35.05 33.01
C ARG A 197 -7.80 -33.80 33.64
N PRO A 198 -8.81 -33.20 32.99
CA PRO A 198 -9.43 -31.98 33.50
C PRO A 198 -10.12 -32.28 34.83
N ARG A 199 -9.96 -31.38 35.81
CA ARG A 199 -10.58 -31.52 37.13
C ARG A 199 -12.01 -30.99 37.17
N ASP A 200 -12.33 -30.03 36.31
CA ASP A 200 -13.53 -29.22 36.42
C ASP A 200 -14.33 -29.22 35.10
N THR A 201 -15.62 -29.53 35.21
CA THR A 201 -16.68 -29.50 34.19
C THR A 201 -16.79 -30.70 33.21
N ALA A 202 -18.02 -31.20 33.05
CA ALA A 202 -18.37 -32.22 32.07
C ALA A 202 -18.00 -31.80 30.63
N ALA A 203 -18.05 -30.50 30.34
CA ALA A 203 -17.68 -29.95 29.03
C ALA A 203 -16.19 -30.15 28.69
N LEU A 204 -15.27 -29.90 29.65
CA LEU A 204 -13.85 -30.17 29.44
C LEU A 204 -13.55 -31.67 29.39
N GLN A 205 -14.29 -32.49 30.15
CA GLN A 205 -14.17 -33.94 30.07
C GLN A 205 -14.62 -34.48 28.69
N HIS A 206 -15.69 -33.93 28.11
CA HIS A 206 -16.09 -34.23 26.74
C HIS A 206 -15.02 -33.81 25.72
N LEU A 207 -14.40 -32.65 25.90
CA LEU A 207 -13.30 -32.19 25.05
C LEU A 207 -12.10 -33.15 25.14
N PHE A 208 -11.70 -33.54 26.35
CA PHE A 208 -10.63 -34.51 26.59
C PHE A 208 -10.90 -35.85 25.90
N ASN A 209 -12.12 -36.39 26.04
CA ASN A 209 -12.51 -37.65 25.43
C ASN A 209 -12.55 -37.57 23.89
N ALA A 210 -12.88 -36.40 23.33
CA ALA A 210 -12.85 -36.16 21.89
C ALA A 210 -11.42 -36.04 21.31
N LEU A 211 -10.45 -35.67 22.16
CA LEU A 211 -9.04 -35.57 21.78
C LEU A 211 -8.33 -36.91 21.83
N CYS A 212 -8.61 -37.71 22.85
CA CYS A 212 -8.05 -39.03 23.06
C CYS A 212 -9.18 -40.08 23.05
N PRO A 213 -9.82 -40.34 21.90
CA PRO A 213 -10.86 -41.35 21.85
C PRO A 213 -10.29 -42.72 22.20
N ILE A 214 -11.04 -43.50 22.98
CA ILE A 214 -10.67 -44.88 23.35
C ILE A 214 -10.68 -45.78 22.11
N GLU A 215 -11.58 -45.49 21.16
CA GLU A 215 -11.70 -46.18 19.87
C GLU A 215 -11.97 -45.16 18.75
N GLY A 216 -11.31 -45.31 17.59
CA GLY A 216 -11.51 -44.47 16.40
C GLY A 216 -10.52 -43.30 16.25
N PRO A 217 -10.55 -42.60 15.10
CA PRO A 217 -9.66 -41.47 14.85
C PRO A 217 -10.04 -40.25 15.71
N PRO A 218 -9.07 -39.39 16.08
CA PRO A 218 -9.34 -38.18 16.85
C PRO A 218 -10.33 -37.27 16.12
N VAL A 219 -11.29 -36.74 16.88
CA VAL A 219 -12.35 -35.85 16.35
C VAL A 219 -11.78 -34.47 16.00
N TRP A 220 -10.74 -34.04 16.71
CA TRP A 220 -10.09 -32.76 16.53
C TRP A 220 -8.78 -32.90 15.76
N VAL A 221 -8.60 -32.04 14.77
CA VAL A 221 -7.36 -31.90 14.01
C VAL A 221 -6.55 -30.76 14.62
N VAL A 222 -5.42 -31.12 15.21
CA VAL A 222 -4.42 -30.17 15.70
C VAL A 222 -3.45 -29.85 14.56
N PRO A 223 -3.11 -28.58 14.30
CA PRO A 223 -2.12 -28.22 13.30
C PRO A 223 -0.79 -28.94 13.51
N ALA A 224 -0.17 -29.44 12.44
CA ALA A 224 1.08 -30.21 12.50
C ALA A 224 2.20 -29.57 13.36
N PRO A 225 2.47 -28.25 13.29
CA PRO A 225 3.45 -27.60 14.15
C PRO A 225 3.19 -27.80 15.65
N LEU A 226 1.93 -27.73 16.07
CA LEU A 226 1.54 -27.91 17.47
C LEU A 226 1.50 -29.38 17.86
N ARG A 227 1.00 -30.25 16.97
CA ARG A 227 0.94 -31.69 17.22
C ARG A 227 2.32 -32.28 17.48
N SER A 228 3.37 -31.76 16.83
CA SER A 228 4.75 -32.22 17.01
C SER A 228 5.31 -32.02 18.42
N VAL A 229 4.70 -31.14 19.23
CA VAL A 229 5.09 -30.90 20.64
C VAL A 229 4.05 -31.41 21.63
N MET A 230 2.97 -32.05 21.18
CA MET A 230 1.87 -32.55 22.03
C MET A 230 1.90 -34.07 22.14
N ALA A 231 1.88 -34.56 23.38
CA ALA A 231 1.75 -35.98 23.72
C ALA A 231 0.39 -36.26 24.37
N PHE A 232 -0.45 -37.03 23.69
CA PHE A 232 -1.77 -37.41 24.18
C PHE A 232 -1.77 -38.75 24.92
N THR A 233 -0.85 -39.64 24.55
CA THR A 233 -0.71 -40.98 25.14
C THR A 233 0.67 -41.19 25.77
N ALA A 234 0.79 -42.19 26.64
CA ALA A 234 2.07 -42.59 27.22
C ALA A 234 3.14 -42.97 26.16
N PRO A 235 2.85 -43.81 25.14
CA PRO A 235 3.86 -44.13 24.12
C PRO A 235 4.28 -42.91 23.29
N GLU A 236 3.35 -41.99 22.98
CA GLU A 236 3.70 -40.74 22.30
C GLU A 236 4.65 -39.87 23.12
N ARG A 237 4.42 -39.80 24.45
CA ARG A 237 5.30 -39.07 25.35
C ARG A 237 6.71 -39.64 25.32
N THR A 238 6.85 -40.96 25.38
CA THR A 238 8.16 -41.62 25.34
C THR A 238 8.87 -41.37 24.02
N ALA A 239 8.17 -41.55 22.88
CA ALA A 239 8.74 -41.28 21.56
C ALA A 239 9.17 -39.82 21.38
N LEU A 240 8.38 -38.86 21.89
CA LEU A 240 8.73 -37.44 21.83
C LEU A 240 9.93 -37.12 22.72
N LEU A 241 10.04 -37.71 23.91
CA LEU A 241 11.20 -37.54 24.80
C LEU A 241 12.48 -38.10 24.17
N GLU A 242 12.40 -39.26 23.51
CA GLU A 242 13.54 -39.88 22.81
C GLU A 242 14.00 -39.05 21.60
N SER A 243 13.07 -38.39 20.91
CA SER A 243 13.37 -37.52 19.77
C SER A 243 13.81 -36.09 20.15
N SER A 244 13.49 -35.64 21.37
CA SER A 244 13.71 -34.26 21.83
C SER A 244 15.15 -34.06 22.34
N THR A 245 16.07 -33.75 21.44
CA THR A 245 17.49 -33.50 21.77
C THR A 245 17.80 -32.06 22.19
N THR A 246 16.86 -31.11 22.02
CA THR A 246 17.10 -29.68 22.26
C THR A 246 16.28 -29.11 23.43
N PRO A 247 16.89 -28.36 24.37
CA PRO A 247 16.17 -27.71 25.46
C PRO A 247 15.27 -26.56 24.98
N SER A 248 14.30 -26.21 25.84
CA SER A 248 13.63 -24.89 25.94
C SER A 248 14.36 -23.69 25.31
N PRO A 249 14.10 -23.09 24.10
CA PRO A 249 14.59 -21.75 23.92
C PRO A 249 13.89 -20.88 24.98
N PRO A 250 14.61 -19.93 25.58
CA PRO A 250 14.03 -19.04 26.59
C PRO A 250 13.06 -18.03 25.97
N THR A 251 13.13 -17.81 24.65
CA THR A 251 12.36 -16.80 23.93
C THR A 251 11.88 -17.31 22.57
N ALA A 252 10.71 -16.84 22.13
CA ALA A 252 10.15 -17.17 20.82
C ALA A 252 10.86 -16.42 19.68
N SER A 253 11.19 -17.13 18.60
CA SER A 253 11.73 -16.57 17.34
C SER A 253 10.60 -16.22 16.37
N PHE A 254 10.68 -15.07 15.70
CA PHE A 254 9.72 -14.66 14.66
C PHE A 254 10.38 -14.51 13.28
N SER A 255 11.51 -15.21 13.08
CA SER A 255 12.31 -15.09 11.86
C SER A 255 11.56 -15.54 10.61
N HIS A 256 10.55 -16.42 10.77
CA HIS A 256 9.67 -16.88 9.69
C HIS A 256 8.57 -15.87 9.31
N TRP A 257 8.39 -14.79 10.08
CA TRP A 257 7.36 -13.79 9.79
C TRP A 257 7.91 -12.68 8.90
N PHE A 258 7.71 -12.82 7.59
CA PHE A 258 8.25 -11.89 6.58
C PHE A 258 7.19 -11.19 5.75
N ILE A 259 7.55 -10.01 5.27
CA ILE A 259 6.79 -9.21 4.31
C ILE A 259 7.62 -9.12 3.03
N THR A 260 6.97 -9.33 1.90
CA THR A 260 7.60 -9.16 0.59
C THR A 260 7.71 -7.66 0.28
N THR A 261 8.94 -7.16 0.18
CA THR A 261 9.23 -5.71 -0.01
C THR A 261 9.57 -5.35 -1.46
N GLY A 262 9.85 -6.34 -2.29
CA GLY A 262 10.20 -6.20 -3.70
C GLY A 262 10.12 -7.54 -4.45
N PRO A 263 10.47 -7.59 -5.75
CA PRO A 263 10.38 -8.81 -6.56
C PRO A 263 11.16 -9.99 -5.97
N ARG A 264 12.35 -9.72 -5.42
CA ARG A 264 13.25 -10.72 -4.83
C ARG A 264 13.62 -10.43 -3.36
N SER A 265 13.07 -9.36 -2.78
CA SER A 265 13.41 -8.94 -1.42
C SER A 265 12.29 -9.21 -0.42
N LYS A 266 12.67 -9.81 0.70
CA LYS A 266 11.80 -10.04 1.87
C LYS A 266 12.44 -9.36 3.07
N ALA A 267 11.61 -8.86 3.98
CA ALA A 267 12.06 -8.33 5.26
C ALA A 267 11.22 -8.94 6.37
N THR A 268 11.84 -9.34 7.46
CA THR A 268 11.13 -9.78 8.66
C THR A 268 10.39 -8.60 9.30
N VAL A 269 9.26 -8.87 9.96
CA VAL A 269 8.40 -7.82 10.56
C VAL A 269 9.17 -6.98 11.59
N ASP A 270 10.12 -7.57 12.30
CA ASP A 270 10.98 -6.87 13.27
C ASP A 270 11.97 -5.88 12.60
N LYS A 271 12.39 -6.14 11.35
CA LYS A 271 13.40 -5.36 10.61
C LYS A 271 12.83 -4.45 9.53
N ILE A 272 11.60 -4.65 9.06
CA ILE A 272 11.03 -3.84 7.97
C ILE A 272 10.98 -2.33 8.28
N THR A 273 11.32 -1.48 7.31
CA THR A 273 11.19 -0.03 7.45
C THR A 273 9.75 0.44 7.20
N LEU A 274 9.36 1.57 7.79
CA LEU A 274 8.02 2.15 7.58
C LEU A 274 7.73 2.46 6.11
N GLY A 275 8.75 2.89 5.36
CA GLY A 275 8.63 3.13 3.93
C GLY A 275 8.36 1.84 3.13
N ALA A 276 9.08 0.76 3.45
CA ALA A 276 8.86 -0.53 2.79
C ALA A 276 7.48 -1.11 3.12
N LEU A 277 7.05 -1.03 4.38
CA LEU A 277 5.73 -1.49 4.80
C LEU A 277 4.61 -0.76 4.05
N ARG A 278 4.64 0.57 3.99
CA ARG A 278 3.62 1.34 3.27
C ARG A 278 3.60 1.06 1.78
N ARG A 279 4.76 0.83 1.16
CA ARG A 279 4.82 0.43 -0.26
C ARG A 279 4.13 -0.91 -0.49
N SER A 280 4.28 -1.87 0.42
CA SER A 280 3.56 -3.16 0.33
C SER A 280 2.04 -3.04 0.50
N TRP A 281 1.56 -1.93 1.07
CA TRP A 281 0.12 -1.64 1.20
C TRP A 281 -0.45 -0.76 0.08
N HIS A 282 0.36 -0.35 -0.89
CA HIS A 282 -0.11 0.50 -1.98
C HIS A 282 -1.01 -0.31 -2.93
N PRO A 283 -2.16 0.22 -3.41
CA PRO A 283 -3.04 -0.53 -4.31
C PRO A 283 -2.35 -1.02 -5.59
N SER A 284 -1.47 -0.20 -6.16
CA SER A 284 -0.68 -0.56 -7.34
C SER A 284 0.51 -1.50 -7.05
N PHE A 285 0.73 -1.95 -5.80
CA PHE A 285 1.93 -2.74 -5.44
C PHE A 285 2.10 -3.99 -6.30
N ASP A 286 1.02 -4.75 -6.53
CA ASP A 286 1.09 -5.96 -7.36
C ASP A 286 1.25 -5.62 -8.84
N MET A 287 0.53 -4.61 -9.34
CA MET A 287 0.61 -4.16 -10.73
C MET A 287 2.01 -3.67 -11.11
N LEU A 288 2.70 -2.97 -10.20
CA LEU A 288 4.08 -2.50 -10.39
C LEU A 288 5.11 -3.64 -10.41
N ARG A 289 4.75 -4.84 -9.93
CA ARG A 289 5.66 -5.99 -9.82
C ARG A 289 5.43 -7.02 -10.91
N ARG A 290 4.23 -7.10 -11.47
CA ARG A 290 3.91 -8.05 -12.54
C ARG A 290 4.32 -7.48 -13.90
N PRO A 291 4.77 -8.30 -14.85
CA PRO A 291 4.89 -7.87 -16.24
C PRO A 291 3.52 -7.47 -16.78
N ALA A 292 3.51 -6.58 -17.78
CA ALA A 292 2.29 -6.26 -18.49
C ALA A 292 1.85 -7.52 -19.23
N HIS A 293 0.62 -7.98 -18.97
CA HIS A 293 0.04 -9.12 -19.67
C HIS A 293 -1.41 -8.77 -20.03
N PRO A 294 -1.87 -9.07 -21.25
CA PRO A 294 -3.27 -8.97 -21.61
C PRO A 294 -4.13 -9.86 -20.70
N PRO A 295 -5.37 -9.47 -20.32
CA PRO A 295 -6.14 -8.28 -20.72
C PRO A 295 -5.97 -7.08 -19.75
N GLY A 296 -4.90 -7.03 -18.95
CA GLY A 296 -4.79 -6.06 -17.86
C GLY A 296 -4.63 -4.61 -18.32
N TYR A 297 -5.64 -3.77 -18.06
CA TYR A 297 -5.53 -2.32 -18.21
C TYR A 297 -4.50 -1.74 -17.23
N ARG A 298 -3.57 -0.92 -17.74
CA ARG A 298 -2.65 -0.11 -16.92
C ARG A 298 -2.96 1.37 -17.11
N PRO A 299 -3.02 2.15 -16.03
CA PRO A 299 -3.07 3.60 -16.12
C PRO A 299 -1.91 4.17 -16.97
N PRO A 300 -2.12 5.23 -17.77
CA PRO A 300 -1.11 5.78 -18.68
C PRO A 300 0.24 6.09 -18.00
N HIS A 301 0.21 6.71 -16.83
CA HIS A 301 1.42 7.05 -16.06
C HIS A 301 2.27 5.82 -15.63
N LEU A 302 1.67 4.62 -15.62
CA LEU A 302 2.37 3.37 -15.29
C LEU A 302 2.88 2.62 -16.53
N LEU A 303 2.60 3.12 -17.72
CA LEU A 303 3.20 2.63 -18.97
C LEU A 303 4.63 3.16 -19.14
N LEU A 304 4.89 4.37 -18.64
CA LEU A 304 6.22 4.98 -18.66
C LEU A 304 7.23 4.24 -17.76
N PRO A 305 8.37 3.81 -18.31
CA PRO A 305 9.46 3.22 -17.55
C PRO A 305 10.02 4.13 -16.44
N PRO A 306 10.60 3.57 -15.36
CA PRO A 306 11.16 4.35 -14.26
C PRO A 306 12.28 5.33 -14.62
N HIS A 307 13.08 5.04 -15.65
CA HIS A 307 14.17 5.92 -16.08
C HIS A 307 13.63 7.18 -16.76
N LEU A 308 12.65 7.07 -17.65
CA LEU A 308 12.03 8.23 -18.28
C LEU A 308 11.33 9.14 -17.28
N TRP A 309 10.71 8.57 -16.25
CA TRP A 309 10.19 9.37 -15.15
C TRP A 309 11.31 10.16 -14.45
N ARG A 310 12.46 9.55 -14.18
CA ARG A 310 13.60 10.25 -13.58
C ARG A 310 14.06 11.40 -14.47
N ASP A 311 14.15 11.16 -15.78
CA ASP A 311 14.60 12.15 -16.76
C ASP A 311 13.57 13.30 -16.85
N PHE A 312 12.28 12.99 -16.88
CA PHE A 312 11.18 13.95 -16.77
C PHE A 312 11.26 14.78 -15.48
N TRP A 313 11.49 14.18 -14.32
CA TRP A 313 11.64 14.91 -13.05
C TRP A 313 12.91 15.76 -12.95
N SER A 314 13.89 15.54 -13.84
CA SER A 314 15.13 16.33 -13.91
C SER A 314 15.07 17.51 -14.87
N LEU A 315 14.02 17.63 -15.69
CA LEU A 315 13.87 18.74 -16.64
C LEU A 315 13.89 20.09 -15.91
N CYS A 316 14.63 21.04 -16.46
CA CYS A 316 14.76 22.40 -15.93
C CYS A 316 13.56 23.28 -16.31
N LEU A 317 12.35 22.77 -16.09
CA LEU A 317 11.10 23.46 -16.44
C LEU A 317 10.52 24.20 -15.23
N PRO A 318 9.97 25.42 -15.43
CA PRO A 318 9.25 26.11 -14.37
C PRO A 318 8.00 25.30 -13.97
N PRO A 319 7.52 25.36 -12.71
CA PRO A 319 6.36 24.61 -12.25
C PRO A 319 5.09 24.83 -13.09
N LYS A 320 4.96 26.02 -13.70
CA LYS A 320 3.86 26.38 -14.61
C LYS A 320 3.86 25.57 -15.91
N ALA A 321 5.03 25.17 -16.41
CA ALA A 321 5.19 24.32 -17.58
C ALA A 321 5.15 22.83 -17.20
N PHE A 322 5.77 22.48 -16.08
CA PHE A 322 5.86 21.11 -15.60
C PHE A 322 4.50 20.51 -15.23
N THR A 323 3.66 21.27 -14.51
CA THR A 323 2.40 20.75 -13.95
C THR A 323 1.40 20.32 -15.04
N PRO A 324 1.13 21.12 -16.09
CA PRO A 324 0.30 20.68 -17.22
C PRO A 324 0.83 19.39 -17.86
N TRP A 325 2.14 19.30 -18.11
CA TRP A 325 2.72 18.11 -18.75
C TRP A 325 2.62 16.87 -17.86
N TRP A 326 2.91 17.01 -16.57
CA TRP A 326 2.70 15.94 -15.62
C TRP A 326 1.23 15.48 -15.59
N ARG A 327 0.27 16.41 -15.68
CA ARG A 327 -1.17 16.07 -15.76
C ARG A 327 -1.53 15.35 -17.07
N LEU A 328 -0.90 15.69 -18.19
CA LEU A 328 -1.04 14.98 -19.45
C LEU A 328 -0.60 13.52 -19.33
N LEU A 329 0.60 13.28 -18.78
CA LEU A 329 1.12 11.92 -18.57
C LEU A 329 0.24 11.07 -17.62
N HIS A 330 -0.50 11.74 -16.74
CA HIS A 330 -1.46 11.12 -15.84
C HIS A 330 -2.88 10.97 -16.42
N GLY A 331 -3.16 11.54 -17.59
CA GLY A 331 -4.50 11.52 -18.21
C GLY A 331 -5.53 12.36 -17.42
N HIS A 332 -5.09 13.48 -16.85
CA HIS A 332 -5.90 14.34 -15.96
C HIS A 332 -5.93 15.81 -16.42
N LEU A 333 -5.82 16.06 -17.73
CA LEU A 333 -6.06 17.40 -18.29
C LEU A 333 -7.53 17.83 -18.19
N SER A 334 -7.77 19.13 -18.16
CA SER A 334 -9.12 19.71 -18.13
C SER A 334 -9.67 19.92 -19.55
N VAL A 335 -9.98 18.83 -20.26
CA VAL A 335 -10.48 18.89 -21.66
C VAL A 335 -12.00 18.95 -21.74
N GLN A 336 -12.60 19.63 -22.74
CA GLN A 336 -14.06 19.83 -22.78
C GLN A 336 -14.87 18.53 -22.66
N VAL A 337 -14.47 17.44 -23.33
CA VAL A 337 -15.19 16.15 -23.24
C VAL A 337 -15.36 15.72 -21.79
N ARG A 338 -14.30 15.86 -20.98
CA ARG A 338 -14.27 15.48 -19.58
C ARG A 338 -15.00 16.48 -18.68
N LEU A 339 -14.87 17.78 -18.96
CA LEU A 339 -15.58 18.83 -18.22
C LEU A 339 -17.10 18.69 -18.41
N HIS A 340 -17.54 18.49 -19.66
CA HIS A 340 -18.93 18.23 -20.03
C HIS A 340 -19.47 16.96 -19.37
N SER A 341 -18.71 15.85 -19.39
CA SER A 341 -19.17 14.60 -18.76
C SER A 341 -19.37 14.74 -17.24
N MET A 342 -18.54 15.54 -16.56
CA MET A 342 -18.60 15.72 -15.11
C MET A 342 -19.60 16.78 -14.66
N ASN A 343 -19.82 17.84 -15.44
CA ASN A 343 -20.79 18.90 -15.10
C ASN A 343 -21.37 19.55 -16.35
N ARG A 344 -22.43 18.93 -16.89
CA ARG A 344 -23.15 19.39 -18.09
C ARG A 344 -23.81 20.75 -17.93
N VAL A 345 -24.12 21.17 -16.70
CA VAL A 345 -24.75 22.47 -16.43
C VAL A 345 -23.75 23.60 -16.67
N LYS A 346 -22.51 23.43 -16.19
CA LYS A 346 -21.46 24.44 -16.36
C LYS A 346 -20.79 24.37 -17.74
N TYR A 347 -20.68 23.17 -18.30
CA TYR A 347 -20.04 22.92 -19.59
C TYR A 347 -21.05 22.19 -20.49
N PRO A 348 -21.85 22.92 -21.29
CA PRO A 348 -22.98 22.34 -22.02
C PRO A 348 -22.59 21.61 -23.31
N SER A 349 -21.35 21.78 -23.79
CA SER A 349 -20.86 21.14 -25.01
C SER A 349 -19.47 20.52 -24.81
N PRO A 350 -19.20 19.33 -25.39
CA PRO A 350 -17.87 18.72 -25.43
C PRO A 350 -16.99 19.24 -26.59
N LEU A 351 -17.50 20.12 -27.44
CA LEU A 351 -16.76 20.66 -28.59
C LEU A 351 -15.65 21.62 -28.16
N CYS A 352 -14.55 21.63 -28.91
CA CYS A 352 -13.47 22.58 -28.68
C CYS A 352 -13.98 24.01 -28.78
N LYS A 353 -13.61 24.86 -27.81
CA LYS A 353 -14.01 26.27 -27.80
C LYS A 353 -13.27 27.15 -28.80
N MET A 354 -12.33 26.58 -29.57
CA MET A 354 -11.46 27.31 -30.47
C MET A 354 -11.84 27.05 -31.92
N CYS A 355 -11.82 25.79 -32.37
CA CYS A 355 -12.25 25.45 -33.73
C CYS A 355 -13.75 25.20 -33.84
N HIS A 356 -14.44 24.82 -32.75
CA HIS A 356 -15.86 24.43 -32.75
C HIS A 356 -16.25 23.27 -33.67
N GLU A 357 -15.28 22.62 -34.33
CA GLU A 357 -15.51 21.57 -35.33
C GLU A 357 -15.49 20.15 -34.74
N ALA A 358 -14.66 19.91 -33.72
CA ALA A 358 -14.45 18.59 -33.14
C ALA A 358 -14.56 18.59 -31.61
N THR A 359 -14.79 17.41 -31.03
CA THR A 359 -14.77 17.22 -29.58
C THR A 359 -13.36 17.40 -29.03
N GLU A 360 -13.21 18.13 -27.94
CA GLU A 360 -11.89 18.35 -27.33
C GLU A 360 -11.56 17.25 -26.32
N ASP A 361 -10.78 16.27 -26.77
CA ASP A 361 -10.07 15.31 -25.94
C ASP A 361 -8.62 15.77 -25.66
N GLU A 362 -7.79 14.93 -25.04
CA GLU A 362 -6.41 15.30 -24.70
C GLU A 362 -5.54 15.53 -25.94
N TYR A 363 -5.71 14.73 -26.99
CA TYR A 363 -4.98 14.92 -28.24
C TYR A 363 -5.37 16.24 -28.91
N HIS A 364 -6.67 16.52 -29.04
CA HIS A 364 -7.19 17.73 -29.67
C HIS A 364 -6.89 19.00 -28.86
N MET A 365 -6.86 18.89 -27.53
CA MET A 365 -6.50 19.99 -26.64
C MET A 365 -5.04 20.41 -26.81
N VAL A 366 -4.13 19.45 -27.04
CA VAL A 366 -2.69 19.72 -27.11
C VAL A 366 -2.20 19.95 -28.54
N ILE A 367 -2.65 19.14 -29.51
CA ILE A 367 -2.10 19.08 -30.86
C ILE A 367 -3.20 19.11 -31.92
N GLY A 368 -4.13 18.14 -31.90
CA GLY A 368 -5.04 17.83 -33.03
C GLY A 368 -6.10 18.88 -33.39
N CYS A 369 -6.05 20.06 -32.77
CA CYS A 369 -6.86 21.21 -33.19
C CYS A 369 -6.12 21.94 -34.32
N SER A 370 -6.80 22.24 -35.43
CA SER A 370 -6.21 22.92 -36.61
C SER A 370 -5.37 24.14 -36.24
N MET A 371 -5.88 24.97 -35.31
CA MET A 371 -5.20 26.17 -34.83
C MET A 371 -3.92 25.88 -34.03
N LYS A 372 -3.85 24.76 -33.32
CA LYS A 372 -2.70 24.33 -32.49
C LYS A 372 -1.70 23.51 -33.30
N SER A 373 -2.17 22.70 -34.24
CA SER A 373 -1.32 21.98 -35.21
C SER A 373 -0.45 22.97 -36.00
N LEU A 374 -1.00 24.12 -36.43
CA LEU A 374 -0.22 25.19 -37.06
C LEU A 374 0.91 25.73 -36.16
N PHE A 375 0.69 25.86 -34.84
CA PHE A 375 1.74 26.26 -33.92
C PHE A 375 2.86 25.21 -33.86
N TRP A 376 2.49 23.93 -33.80
CA TRP A 376 3.46 22.83 -33.77
C TRP A 376 4.27 22.75 -35.07
N TYR A 377 3.63 22.99 -36.22
CA TYR A 377 4.32 23.11 -37.50
C TYR A 377 5.37 24.24 -37.49
N GLU A 378 5.01 25.44 -37.01
CA GLU A 378 5.95 26.56 -36.88
C GLU A 378 7.10 26.22 -35.91
N PHE A 379 6.80 25.58 -34.78
CA PHE A 379 7.78 25.10 -33.82
C PHE A 379 8.79 24.12 -34.42
N VAL A 380 8.31 23.08 -35.12
CA VAL A 380 9.16 22.06 -35.75
C VAL A 380 10.01 22.69 -36.85
N SER A 381 9.41 23.54 -37.69
CA SER A 381 10.12 24.19 -38.79
C SER A 381 11.19 25.17 -38.29
N HIS A 382 10.92 25.93 -37.24
CA HIS A 382 11.86 26.93 -36.72
C HIS A 382 13.07 26.30 -36.04
N LEU A 383 12.88 25.18 -35.35
CA LEU A 383 13.94 24.49 -34.60
C LEU A 383 14.62 23.36 -35.39
N GLY A 384 14.25 23.15 -36.65
CA GLY A 384 14.85 22.12 -37.50
C GLY A 384 14.55 20.68 -37.03
N LEU A 385 13.40 20.46 -36.39
CA LEU A 385 13.04 19.18 -35.79
C LEU A 385 12.23 18.25 -36.72
N ALA A 386 12.20 18.54 -38.02
CA ALA A 386 11.35 17.86 -39.00
C ALA A 386 11.63 16.35 -39.09
N ASP A 387 12.90 15.95 -38.97
CA ASP A 387 13.31 14.54 -38.99
C ASP A 387 12.79 13.77 -37.76
N LEU A 388 12.72 14.44 -36.61
CA LEU A 388 12.29 13.84 -35.35
C LEU A 388 10.77 13.84 -35.19
N PHE A 389 10.11 14.88 -35.70
CA PHE A 389 8.68 15.11 -35.59
C PHE A 389 8.03 15.45 -36.94
N PRO A 390 7.92 14.47 -37.86
CA PRO A 390 7.35 14.71 -39.20
C PRO A 390 5.83 14.88 -39.20
N THR A 391 5.13 14.39 -38.16
CA THR A 391 3.66 14.47 -38.04
C THR A 391 3.22 14.91 -36.65
N ASP A 392 1.98 15.38 -36.54
CA ASP A 392 1.33 15.70 -35.27
C ASP A 392 1.29 14.49 -34.31
N GLU A 393 1.14 13.27 -34.84
CA GLU A 393 1.21 12.06 -34.00
C GLU A 393 2.61 11.83 -33.43
N ALA A 394 3.67 12.16 -34.17
CA ALA A 394 5.05 12.05 -33.69
C ALA A 394 5.28 12.93 -32.46
N ILE A 395 4.78 14.17 -32.51
CA ILE A 395 4.85 15.12 -31.39
C ILE A 395 4.02 14.59 -30.21
N TRP A 396 2.83 14.05 -30.47
CA TRP A 396 1.99 13.42 -29.44
C TRP A 396 2.70 12.27 -28.74
N ILE A 397 3.33 11.38 -29.50
CA ILE A 397 4.12 10.26 -28.99
C ILE A 397 5.28 10.81 -28.13
N GLY A 398 5.99 11.83 -28.60
CA GLY A 398 7.04 12.50 -27.82
C GLY A 398 6.54 13.05 -26.49
N LEU A 399 5.40 13.74 -26.48
CA LEU A 399 4.81 14.30 -25.26
C LEU A 399 4.26 13.25 -24.29
N THR A 400 3.73 12.13 -24.78
CA THR A 400 3.05 11.14 -23.92
C THR A 400 3.91 9.94 -23.54
N THR A 401 4.90 9.60 -24.35
CA THR A 401 5.79 8.46 -24.13
C THR A 401 7.24 8.85 -23.84
N LEU A 402 7.62 10.11 -24.10
CA LEU A 402 9.00 10.62 -23.97
C LEU A 402 10.00 9.92 -24.90
N HIS A 403 9.52 9.30 -25.99
CA HIS A 403 10.33 8.70 -27.04
C HIS A 403 10.09 9.39 -28.38
N GLY A 404 11.09 9.32 -29.26
CA GLY A 404 10.94 9.65 -30.68
C GLY A 404 10.23 8.52 -31.45
N GLN A 405 10.03 8.72 -32.76
CA GLN A 405 9.39 7.72 -33.63
C GLN A 405 10.14 6.38 -33.66
N ASP A 406 11.47 6.42 -33.54
CA ASP A 406 12.33 5.23 -33.50
C ASP A 406 12.23 4.44 -32.19
N ASN A 407 11.32 4.82 -31.29
CA ASN A 407 11.17 4.25 -29.95
C ASN A 407 12.43 4.41 -29.07
N ASN A 408 13.31 5.35 -29.43
CA ASN A 408 14.44 5.79 -28.62
C ASN A 408 14.00 6.93 -27.69
N PRO A 409 14.48 6.97 -26.43
CA PRO A 409 14.21 8.09 -25.53
C PRO A 409 14.66 9.42 -26.14
N LEU A 410 13.83 10.46 -25.98
CA LEU A 410 14.19 11.81 -26.42
C LEU A 410 15.26 12.42 -25.50
N ASP A 411 16.16 13.19 -26.10
CA ASP A 411 17.16 13.94 -25.34
C ASP A 411 16.50 14.97 -24.40
N ILE A 412 17.18 15.24 -23.29
CA ILE A 412 16.69 16.16 -22.25
C ILE A 412 16.38 17.55 -22.85
N SER A 413 17.24 18.06 -23.73
CA SER A 413 17.06 19.37 -24.37
C SER A 413 15.79 19.42 -25.24
N ILE A 414 15.50 18.34 -25.97
CA ILE A 414 14.27 18.21 -26.77
C ILE A 414 13.04 18.13 -25.87
N LEU A 415 13.13 17.38 -24.77
CA LEU A 415 12.05 17.31 -23.79
C LEU A 415 11.78 18.69 -23.17
N GLU A 416 12.81 19.46 -22.83
CA GLU A 416 12.65 20.82 -22.31
C GLU A 416 11.94 21.74 -23.32
N LEU A 417 12.30 21.67 -24.61
CA LEU A 417 11.63 22.41 -25.66
C LEU A 417 10.16 22.00 -25.84
N LEU A 418 9.86 20.70 -25.85
CA LEU A 418 8.49 20.19 -25.92
C LEU A 418 7.66 20.66 -24.73
N GLY A 419 8.22 20.63 -23.52
CA GLY A 419 7.56 21.10 -22.31
C GLY A 419 7.30 22.60 -22.30
N ALA A 420 8.25 23.39 -22.81
CA ALA A 420 8.11 24.83 -22.99
C ALA A 420 7.02 25.16 -24.02
N ALA A 421 7.06 24.52 -25.19
CA ALA A 421 6.06 24.67 -26.25
C ALA A 421 4.65 24.29 -25.74
N PHE A 422 4.52 23.17 -25.04
CA PHE A 422 3.24 22.77 -24.45
C PHE A 422 2.76 23.78 -23.39
N SER A 423 3.66 24.34 -22.59
CA SER A 423 3.32 25.40 -21.63
C SER A 423 2.75 26.64 -22.32
N SER A 424 3.33 27.08 -23.43
CA SER A 424 2.82 28.24 -24.19
C SER A 424 1.42 27.97 -24.75
N ILE A 425 1.19 26.79 -25.34
CA ILE A 425 -0.15 26.38 -25.79
C ILE A 425 -1.13 26.35 -24.62
N TRP A 426 -0.74 25.75 -23.50
CA TRP A 426 -1.58 25.63 -22.31
C TRP A 426 -2.03 27.01 -21.80
N GLN A 427 -1.10 27.95 -21.65
CA GLN A 427 -1.41 29.31 -21.16
C GLN A 427 -2.38 30.05 -22.09
N HIS A 428 -2.13 30.01 -23.39
CA HIS A 428 -2.98 30.69 -24.38
C HIS A 428 -4.34 30.03 -24.53
N HIS A 429 -4.40 28.70 -24.51
CA HIS A 429 -5.67 27.95 -24.58
C HIS A 429 -6.60 28.34 -23.42
N TRP A 430 -6.07 28.43 -22.20
CA TRP A 430 -6.87 28.85 -21.04
C TRP A 430 -7.17 30.34 -21.05
N GLY A 431 -6.27 31.19 -21.57
CA GLY A 431 -6.58 32.60 -21.85
C GLY A 431 -7.76 32.77 -22.81
N CYS A 432 -7.86 31.94 -23.85
CA CYS A 432 -9.02 31.94 -24.74
C CYS A 432 -10.28 31.42 -24.04
N THR A 433 -10.16 30.33 -23.30
CA THR A 433 -11.29 29.60 -22.71
C THR A 433 -11.90 30.29 -21.48
N ILE A 434 -11.08 31.00 -20.70
CA ILE A 434 -11.46 31.66 -19.44
C ILE A 434 -11.57 33.18 -19.62
N ASP A 435 -10.56 33.81 -20.23
CA ASP A 435 -10.51 35.28 -20.36
C ASP A 435 -11.18 35.79 -21.64
N GLY A 436 -11.67 34.89 -22.51
CA GLY A 436 -12.34 35.25 -23.76
C GLY A 436 -11.42 35.85 -24.83
N LYS A 437 -10.10 35.64 -24.72
CA LYS A 437 -9.14 36.11 -25.72
C LYS A 437 -9.28 35.33 -27.04
N SER A 438 -9.03 35.99 -28.17
CA SER A 438 -8.95 35.31 -29.46
C SER A 438 -7.63 34.56 -29.62
N TRP A 439 -7.67 33.36 -30.20
CA TRP A 439 -6.45 32.63 -30.54
C TRP A 439 -5.82 33.18 -31.80
N ILE A 440 -4.52 33.52 -31.74
CA ILE A 440 -3.73 33.96 -32.88
C ILE A 440 -2.41 33.19 -32.85
N THR A 441 -2.29 32.15 -33.68
CA THR A 441 -1.14 31.21 -33.70
C THR A 441 0.20 31.93 -33.71
N ARG A 442 0.35 32.94 -34.57
CA ARG A 442 1.59 33.72 -34.69
C ARG A 442 1.94 34.47 -33.39
N ALA A 443 0.94 34.99 -32.68
CA ALA A 443 1.17 35.67 -31.39
C ALA A 443 1.60 34.68 -30.30
N VAL A 444 0.99 33.48 -30.30
CA VAL A 444 1.39 32.38 -29.40
C VAL A 444 2.84 31.98 -29.66
N PHE A 445 3.22 31.85 -30.94
CA PHE A 445 4.57 31.50 -31.33
C PHE A 445 5.59 32.59 -30.98
N SER A 446 5.29 33.86 -31.24
CA SER A 446 6.14 34.98 -30.80
C SER A 446 6.33 35.01 -29.28
N SER A 447 5.26 34.82 -28.50
CA SER A 447 5.37 34.70 -27.03
C SER A 447 6.23 33.52 -26.61
N PHE A 448 6.12 32.36 -27.27
CA PHE A 448 7.00 31.21 -27.02
C PHE A 448 8.48 31.56 -27.26
N LEU A 449 8.81 32.21 -28.38
CA LEU A 449 10.18 32.62 -28.69
C LEU A 449 10.73 33.61 -27.65
N GLU A 450 9.92 34.58 -27.22
CA GLU A 450 10.30 35.58 -26.23
C GLU A 450 10.52 34.95 -24.84
N ASP A 451 9.53 34.22 -24.34
CA ASP A 451 9.53 33.62 -23.00
C ASP A 451 10.62 32.56 -22.82
N HIS A 452 10.98 31.87 -23.92
CA HIS A 452 11.92 30.75 -23.91
C HIS A 452 13.20 31.02 -24.72
N SER A 453 13.49 32.28 -25.06
CA SER A 453 14.64 32.72 -25.86
C SER A 453 15.99 32.10 -25.43
N LYS A 454 16.26 32.05 -24.12
CA LYS A 454 17.50 31.45 -23.58
C LYS A 454 17.60 29.93 -23.79
N LEU A 455 16.47 29.23 -23.69
CA LEU A 455 16.42 27.79 -23.91
C LEU A 455 16.62 27.50 -25.40
N ILE A 456 15.99 28.29 -26.26
CA ILE A 456 16.07 28.16 -27.72
C ILE A 456 17.49 28.48 -28.21
N SER A 457 18.09 29.57 -27.74
CA SER A 457 19.47 29.92 -28.13
C SER A 457 20.45 28.82 -27.71
N SER A 458 20.33 28.33 -26.47
CA SER A 458 21.17 27.23 -25.99
C SER A 458 20.98 25.94 -26.79
N PHE A 459 19.81 25.73 -27.40
CA PHE A 459 19.57 24.56 -28.24
C PHE A 459 20.18 24.71 -29.63
N LEU A 460 20.06 25.89 -30.25
CA LEU A 460 20.58 26.17 -31.58
C LEU A 460 22.11 26.33 -31.62
N ASP A 461 22.73 26.63 -30.47
CA ASP A 461 24.18 26.74 -30.32
C ASP A 461 24.90 25.37 -30.11
N MET A 462 24.14 24.28 -29.89
CA MET A 462 24.66 22.90 -29.81
C MET A 462 24.74 22.26 -31.19
#